data_AF-A0A2E0CZ21-F1
#
_entry.id   AF-A0A2E0CZ21-F1
#
_cell.length_a   1.000
_cell.length_b   1.000
_cell.length_c   1.000
_cell.angle_alpha   90.00
_cell.angle_beta   90.00
_cell.angle_gamma   90.00
#
_symmetry.space_group_name_H-M   'P 1'
#
loop_
_entity.id
_entity.type
_entity.pdbx_description
1 polymer ?
#
loop_
_entity_poly.entity_id
_entity_poly.type
_entity_poly.pdbx_seq_one_letter_code
_entity_poly.pdbx_strand_id
1 'polypeptide(L)' 'MVINTPLGSKSRYDEEAIGRTCIHKGIMAITTLYGANAAVRAIRSRKRKAVKSLQSYHSL' A
#
# COMPACT_ATOMS: atom_id res chain seq x y z
N MET A 1 8.20 -4.23 2.82
CA MET A 1 7.36 -3.45 1.89
C MET A 1 8.27 -2.89 0.80
N VAL A 2 7.83 -2.90 -0.45
CA VAL A 2 8.55 -2.34 -1.61
C VAL A 2 7.71 -1.22 -2.21
N ILE A 3 8.34 -0.09 -2.56
CA ILE A 3 7.72 0.99 -3.33
C ILE A 3 8.27 0.88 -4.76
N ASN A 4 7.42 0.50 -5.71
CA ASN A 4 7.76 0.26 -7.11
C ASN A 4 6.88 1.17 -7.97
N THR A 5 7.22 2.46 -8.06
CA THR A 5 6.41 3.44 -8.81
C THR A 5 6.86 3.46 -10.26
N PRO A 6 6.08 2.87 -11.19
CA PRO A 6 6.56 2.68 -12.54
C PRO A 6 6.61 3.98 -13.34
N LEU A 7 7.69 4.21 -14.10
CA LEU A 7 7.92 5.46 -14.87
C LEU A 7 7.63 5.33 -16.38
N GLY A 8 6.86 4.32 -16.78
CA GLY A 8 6.39 4.15 -18.16
C GLY A 8 7.05 2.97 -18.89
N SER A 9 6.89 2.91 -20.21
CA SER A 9 7.21 1.72 -21.03
C SER A 9 8.66 1.26 -20.96
N LYS A 10 9.61 2.16 -20.69
CA LYS A 10 11.05 1.85 -20.60
C LYS A 10 11.44 0.99 -19.40
N SER A 11 10.66 1.02 -18.32
CA SER A 11 10.98 0.36 -17.05
C SER A 11 10.04 -0.84 -16.76
N ARG A 12 9.13 -1.13 -17.71
CA ARG A 12 8.04 -2.09 -17.54
C ARG A 12 8.50 -3.52 -17.23
N TYR A 13 9.59 -3.98 -17.83
CA TYR A 13 10.10 -5.34 -17.60
C TYR A 13 10.64 -5.52 -16.18
N ASP A 14 11.47 -4.57 -15.72
CA ASP A 14 12.06 -4.63 -14.37
C ASP A 14 10.98 -4.42 -13.30
N GLU A 15 10.06 -3.48 -13.52
CA GLU A 15 8.94 -3.20 -12.62
C GLU A 15 7.98 -4.39 -12.51
N GLU A 16 7.73 -5.12 -13.61
CA GLU A 16 6.95 -6.36 -13.60
C GLU A 16 7.66 -7.46 -12.81
N ALA A 17 8.96 -7.66 -13.03
CA ALA A 17 9.74 -8.67 -12.32
C ALA A 17 9.77 -8.42 -10.81
N ILE A 18 9.92 -7.16 -10.39
CA ILE A 18 9.82 -6.73 -8.98
C ILE A 18 8.43 -7.04 -8.43
N GLY A 19 7.36 -6.65 -9.14
CA GLY A 19 5.98 -6.89 -8.73
C GLY A 19 5.66 -8.39 -8.56
N ARG A 20 6.06 -9.20 -9.53
CA ARG A 20 5.87 -10.66 -9.51
C ARG A 20 6.60 -11.31 -8.33
N THR A 21 7.83 -10.88 -8.07
CA THR A 21 8.61 -11.36 -6.92
C THR A 21 7.94 -10.98 -5.59
N CYS A 22 7.39 -9.77 -5.49
CA CYS A 22 6.67 -9.33 -4.29
C CYS A 22 5.43 -10.20 -4.02
N ILE A 23 4.64 -10.52 -5.06
CA ILE A 23 3.48 -11.41 -4.96
C ILE A 23 3.91 -12.80 -4.49
N HIS A 24 4.89 -13.41 -5.15
CA HIS A 24 5.37 -14.76 -4.80
C HIS A 24 5.90 -14.84 -3.36
N LYS A 25 6.50 -13.76 -2.85
CA LYS A 25 7.07 -13.71 -1.50
C LYS A 25 6.11 -13.14 -0.43
N GLY A 26 4.87 -12.80 -0.80
CA GLY A 26 3.92 -12.17 0.13
C GLY A 26 4.37 -10.80 0.66
N ILE A 27 5.19 -10.08 -0.11
CA ILE A 27 5.69 -8.76 0.26
C ILE A 27 4.72 -7.71 -0.27
N MET A 28 4.25 -6.81 0.61
CA MET A 28 3.44 -5.65 0.20
C MET A 28 4.22 -4.77 -0.79
N ALA A 29 3.70 -4.68 -2.01
CA ALA A 29 4.17 -3.77 -3.06
C ALA A 29 3.21 -2.58 -3.18
N ILE A 30 3.77 -1.37 -3.19
CA ILE A 30 3.04 -0.12 -3.42
C ILE A 30 3.54 0.49 -4.73
N THR A 31 2.61 0.76 -5.66
CA THR A 31 2.95 1.22 -7.02
C THR A 31 2.76 2.71 -7.24
N THR A 32 2.38 3.47 -6.21
CA THR A 32 2.18 4.92 -6.30
C THR A 32 2.83 5.65 -5.14
N LEU A 33 3.36 6.84 -5.41
CA LEU A 33 3.89 7.73 -4.37
C LEU A 33 2.82 8.12 -3.34
N TYR A 34 1.57 8.32 -3.79
CA TYR A 34 0.45 8.63 -2.88
C TYR A 34 0.16 7.47 -1.91
N GLY A 35 0.13 6.23 -2.40
CA GLY A 35 -0.01 5.05 -1.56
C GLY A 35 1.15 4.90 -0.57
N ALA A 36 2.37 5.20 -1.02
CA ALA A 36 3.56 5.12 -0.17
C ALA A 36 3.50 6.16 0.96
N ASN A 37 3.12 7.40 0.63
CA ASN A 37 2.93 8.46 1.61
C ASN A 37 1.82 8.12 2.61
N ALA A 38 0.70 7.54 2.16
CA ALA A 38 -0.37 7.07 3.03
C ALA A 38 0.12 5.97 4.00
N ALA A 39 0.91 5.01 3.52
CA ALA A 39 1.51 3.96 4.35
C ALA A 39 2.45 4.54 5.43
N VAL A 40 3.32 5.49 5.07
CA VAL A 40 4.20 6.18 6.03
C VAL A 40 3.39 6.93 7.09
N ARG A 41 2.33 7.65 6.69
CA ARG A 41 1.42 8.33 7.64
C ARG A 41 0.72 7.34 8.57
N ALA A 42 0.28 6.20 8.06
CA ALA A 42 -0.35 5.14 8.87
C ALA A 42 0.65 4.54 9.88
N ILE A 43 1.89 4.26 9.47
CA ILE A 43 2.94 3.75 10.37
C ILE A 43 3.27 4.75 11.48
N ARG A 44 3.32 6.05 11.16
CA ARG A 44 3.57 7.11 12.16
C ARG A 44 2.38 7.38 13.08
N SER A 45 1.20 6.89 12.75
CA SER A 45 -0.01 7.11 13.55
C SER A 45 0.10 6.38 14.89
N ARG A 46 -0.06 7.12 15.99
CA ARG A 46 -0.19 6.57 17.36
C ARG A 46 -1.65 6.28 17.74
N LYS A 47 -2.59 6.37 16.80
CA LYS A 47 -4.01 6.15 17.09
C LYS A 47 -4.24 4.71 17.53
N ARG A 48 -4.90 4.52 18.68
CA ARG A 48 -5.34 3.20 19.13
C ARG A 48 -6.35 2.64 18.12
N LYS A 49 -6.13 1.39 17.69
CA LYS A 49 -7.09 0.68 16.84
C LYS A 49 -8.40 0.56 17.62
N ALA A 50 -9.49 1.05 17.04
CA ALA A 50 -10.83 0.93 17.59
C ALA A 50 -11.65 0.06 16.62
N VAL A 51 -12.37 -0.91 17.18
CA VAL A 51 -13.33 -1.71 16.43
C VAL A 51 -14.70 -1.07 16.61
N LYS A 52 -15.42 -0.85 15.51
CA LYS A 52 -16.79 -0.35 15.51
C LYS A 52 -17.59 -1.15 14.49
N SER A 53 -18.85 -1.47 14.80
CA SER A 53 -19.75 -2.05 13.82
C SER A 53 -20.09 -1.01 12.75
N LEU A 54 -20.52 -1.48 11.57
CA LEU A 54 -20.95 -0.57 10.51
C LEU A 54 -22.15 0.28 10.96
N GLN A 55 -23.10 -0.33 11.68
CA GLN A 55 -24.29 0.34 12.23
C GLN A 55 -23.92 1.52 13.14
N SER A 56 -22.86 1.41 13.96
CA SER A 56 -22.40 2.52 14.82
C SER A 56 -21.92 3.75 14.05
N TYR A 57 -21.61 3.64 12.76
CA TYR A 57 -21.29 4.79 11.91
C TYR A 57 -22.54 5.41 11.27
N HIS A 58 -23.68 4.71 11.27
CA HIS A 58 -24.94 5.11 10.64
C HIS A 58 -26.07 5.44 11.62
N SER A 59 -25.88 5.23 12.92
CA SER A 59 -26.79 5.70 13.96
C SER A 59 -26.63 7.22 14.10
N LEU A 60 -27.56 7.97 13.49
CA LEU A 60 -27.75 9.41 13.73
C LEU A 60 -28.07 9.67 15.20
#